data_AF-A0A2M6X960-F1
#
_entry.id   AF-A0A2M6X960-F1
#
_cell.length_a   1.000
_cell.length_b   1.000
_cell.length_c   1.000
_cell.angle_alpha   90.00
_cell.angle_beta   90.00
_cell.angle_gamma   90.00
#
_symmetry.space_group_name_H-M   'P 1'
#
loop_
_entity.id
_entity.type
_entity.pdbx_description
1 polymer ?
#
loop_
_entity_poly.entity_id
_entity_poly.type
_entity_poly.pdbx_seq_one_letter_code
_entity_poly.pdbx_strand_id
1 'polypeptide(L)'
;MPKEVKNIIKNLEKAGFEAYLVGGCVRDFLLGKEPKDWDITTNAKPEEIVKTFPEGRYENKFGTVIVGEVEITTYRLEAKYTDKRHPDAVKFTARLEDDLARRDFTVNAMAGEAQSVERKAKSGQNNL
;
A
#
# COMPACT_ATOMS: atom_id res chain seq x y z
N MET A 1 -12.01 -6.40 7.35
CA MET A 1 -10.91 -6.57 6.38
C MET A 1 -10.87 -8.03 5.93
N PRO A 2 -10.81 -8.30 4.62
CA PRO A 2 -10.73 -9.65 4.07
C PRO A 2 -9.54 -10.46 4.60
N LYS A 3 -9.67 -11.79 4.63
CA LYS A 3 -8.59 -12.69 5.09
C LYS A 3 -7.36 -12.64 4.20
N GLU A 4 -7.57 -12.51 2.89
CA GLU A 4 -6.52 -12.44 1.88
C GLU A 4 -5.56 -11.26 2.12
N VAL A 5 -6.11 -10.05 2.29
CA VAL A 5 -5.34 -8.84 2.62
C VAL A 5 -4.49 -9.03 3.88
N LYS A 6 -5.06 -9.62 4.94
CA LYS A 6 -4.31 -9.91 6.18
C LYS A 6 -3.19 -10.90 5.97
N ASN A 7 -3.40 -11.91 5.13
CA ASN A 7 -2.38 -12.93 4.84
C ASN A 7 -1.24 -12.34 4.02
N ILE A 8 -1.54 -11.48 3.04
CA ILE A 8 -0.52 -10.78 2.24
C ILE A 8 0.36 -9.92 3.16
N ILE A 9 -0.23 -9.08 4.02
CA ILE A 9 0.51 -8.25 4.97
C ILE A 9 1.41 -9.11 5.86
N LYS A 10 0.84 -10.17 6.47
CA LYS A 10 1.61 -11.08 7.33
C LYS A 10 2.75 -11.80 6.62
N ASN A 11 2.57 -12.16 5.34
CA ASN A 11 3.61 -12.85 4.58
C ASN A 11 4.76 -11.90 4.24
N LEU A 12 4.47 -10.65 3.89
CA LEU A 12 5.48 -9.59 3.72
C LEU A 12 6.25 -9.34 5.02
N GLU A 13 5.53 -9.17 6.14
CA GLU A 13 6.13 -8.99 7.46
C GLU A 13 7.02 -10.18 7.87
N LYS A 14 6.58 -11.41 7.62
CA LYS A 14 7.38 -12.63 7.87
C LYS A 14 8.62 -12.72 6.98
N ALA A 15 8.57 -12.17 5.78
CA ALA A 15 9.72 -12.08 4.88
C ALA A 15 10.68 -10.93 5.26
N GLY A 16 10.36 -10.15 6.30
CA GLY A 16 11.20 -9.06 6.81
C GLY A 16 10.90 -7.70 6.19
N PHE A 17 9.78 -7.57 5.49
CA PHE A 17 9.36 -6.32 4.84
C PHE A 17 8.28 -5.59 5.63
N GLU A 18 8.24 -4.28 5.47
CA GLU A 18 7.14 -3.46 5.95
C GLU A 18 5.94 -3.60 5.01
N ALA A 19 4.72 -3.54 5.55
CA ALA A 19 3.50 -3.62 4.76
C ALA A 19 2.40 -2.76 5.38
N TYR A 20 1.99 -1.71 4.68
CA TYR A 20 0.97 -0.77 5.14
C TYR A 20 -0.19 -0.69 4.16
N LEU A 21 -1.41 -0.63 4.69
CA LEU A 21 -2.56 -0.20 3.90
C LEU A 21 -2.40 1.27 3.55
N VAL A 22 -2.74 1.65 2.32
CA VAL A 22 -2.67 3.03 1.85
C VAL A 22 -3.86 3.39 0.97
N GLY A 23 -4.06 4.69 0.73
CA GLY A 23 -5.03 5.13 -0.27
C GLY A 23 -6.49 5.11 0.20
N GLY A 24 -7.39 4.94 -0.76
CA GLY A 24 -8.84 4.96 -0.52
C GLY A 24 -9.31 3.87 0.44
N CYS A 25 -8.63 2.72 0.46
CA CYS A 25 -9.00 1.61 1.33
C CYS A 25 -8.88 1.97 2.82
N VAL A 26 -7.86 2.74 3.20
CA VAL A 26 -7.67 3.22 4.57
C VAL A 26 -8.78 4.19 4.94
N ARG A 27 -9.10 5.15 4.06
CA ARG A 27 -10.19 6.12 4.29
C ARG A 27 -11.51 5.41 4.49
N ASP A 28 -11.89 4.56 3.55
CA ASP A 28 -13.20 3.93 3.53
C ASP A 28 -13.38 3.06 4.77
N PHE A 29 -12.32 2.31 5.14
CA PHE A 29 -12.31 1.51 6.35
C PHE A 29 -12.44 2.35 7.63
N LEU A 30 -11.74 3.48 7.74
CA LEU A 30 -11.86 4.40 8.88
C LEU A 30 -13.24 5.06 8.98
N LEU A 31 -13.92 5.25 7.85
CA LEU A 31 -15.30 5.73 7.78
C LEU A 31 -16.34 4.62 8.03
N GLY A 32 -15.91 3.40 8.36
CA GLY A 32 -16.80 2.25 8.55
C GLY A 32 -17.45 1.74 7.26
N LYS A 33 -16.95 2.15 6.09
CA LYS A 33 -17.37 1.66 4.78
C LYS A 33 -16.51 0.46 4.39
N GLU A 34 -17.07 -0.42 3.57
CA GLU A 34 -16.31 -1.51 2.97
C GLU A 34 -15.47 -0.97 1.80
N PRO A 35 -14.13 -1.09 1.85
CA PRO A 35 -13.27 -0.76 0.71
C PRO A 35 -13.59 -1.63 -0.50
N LYS A 36 -13.59 -1.02 -1.69
CA LYS A 36 -13.78 -1.73 -2.96
C LYS A 36 -12.48 -2.34 -3.48
N ASP A 37 -11.37 -1.63 -3.25
CA ASP A 37 -10.03 -1.99 -3.69
C ASP A 37 -9.10 -1.97 -2.48
N TRP A 38 -8.03 -2.77 -2.51
CA TRP A 38 -7.06 -2.90 -1.41
C TRP A 38 -5.65 -2.63 -1.90
N ASP A 39 -5.11 -1.49 -1.48
CA ASP A 39 -3.73 -1.10 -1.78
C ASP A 39 -2.83 -1.31 -0.57
N ILE A 40 -1.72 -2.02 -0.78
CA ILE A 40 -0.63 -2.18 0.17
C ILE A 40 0.61 -1.51 -0.39
N THR A 41 1.40 -0.91 0.50
CA THR A 41 2.73 -0.43 0.16
C THR A 41 3.80 -1.04 1.06
N THR A 42 4.97 -1.30 0.49
CA THR A 42 6.05 -2.07 1.13
C THR A 42 7.43 -1.56 0.72
N ASN A 43 8.43 -1.74 1.57
CA ASN A 43 9.84 -1.52 1.20
C ASN A 43 10.42 -2.65 0.33
N ALA A 44 9.69 -3.75 0.12
CA ALA A 44 10.08 -4.82 -0.80
C ALA A 44 10.09 -4.32 -2.25
N LYS A 45 11.10 -4.71 -3.02
CA LYS A 45 11.14 -4.48 -4.47
C LYS A 45 10.18 -5.44 -5.20
N PRO A 46 9.75 -5.11 -6.43
CA PRO A 46 8.84 -5.96 -7.19
C PRO A 46 9.28 -7.43 -7.29
N GLU A 47 10.56 -7.68 -7.48
CA GLU A 47 11.12 -9.03 -7.58
C GLU A 47 11.04 -9.80 -6.25
N GLU A 48 11.16 -9.10 -5.12
CA GLU A 48 11.04 -9.67 -3.77
C GLU A 48 9.58 -9.95 -3.41
N ILE A 49 8.66 -9.10 -3.88
CA ILE A 49 7.22 -9.31 -3.75
C ILE A 49 6.83 -10.56 -4.55
N VAL A 50 7.24 -10.68 -5.82
CA VAL A 50 6.97 -11.85 -6.66
C VAL A 50 7.59 -13.13 -6.08
N LYS A 51 8.76 -13.04 -5.44
CA LYS A 51 9.36 -14.18 -4.73
C LYS A 51 8.50 -14.63 -3.54
N THR A 52 7.86 -13.68 -2.86
CA THR A 52 6.96 -13.94 -1.73
C THR A 52 5.61 -14.48 -2.17
N PHE A 53 5.13 -14.04 -3.33
CA PHE A 53 3.85 -14.41 -3.95
C PHE A 53 4.09 -14.81 -5.42
N PRO A 54 4.45 -16.09 -5.69
CA PRO A 54 4.75 -16.56 -7.05
C PRO A 54 3.60 -16.42 -8.05
N GLU A 55 2.36 -16.34 -7.57
CA GLU A 55 1.15 -16.03 -8.33
C GLU A 55 1.01 -14.55 -8.70
N GLY A 56 1.83 -13.69 -8.10
CA GLY A 56 1.78 -12.24 -8.27
C GLY A 56 2.23 -11.81 -9.66
N ARG A 57 1.52 -10.84 -10.24
CA ARG A 57 1.84 -10.26 -11.55
C ARG A 57 2.47 -8.89 -11.39
N TYR A 58 3.73 -8.73 -11.81
CA TYR A 58 4.35 -7.42 -11.91
C TYR A 58 3.74 -6.66 -13.10
N GLU A 59 3.08 -5.53 -12.83
CA GLU A 59 2.19 -4.90 -13.82
C GLU A 59 2.77 -3.67 -14.53
N ASN A 60 3.58 -2.85 -13.84
CA ASN A 60 3.91 -1.52 -14.35
C ASN A 60 5.33 -1.05 -13.98
N LYS A 61 5.80 0.02 -14.64
CA LYS A 61 7.10 0.67 -14.31
C LYS A 61 7.14 1.31 -12.92
N PHE A 62 6.02 1.32 -12.21
CA PHE A 62 5.83 1.98 -10.93
C PHE A 62 6.11 1.07 -9.73
N GLY A 63 6.42 -0.21 -9.99
CA GLY A 63 6.76 -1.18 -8.95
C GLY A 63 5.55 -1.79 -8.27
N THR A 64 4.41 -1.88 -8.98
CA THR A 64 3.18 -2.52 -8.49
C THR A 64 3.10 -3.98 -8.91
N VAL A 65 2.89 -4.86 -7.95
CA VAL A 65 2.60 -6.29 -8.14
C VAL A 65 1.17 -6.56 -7.68
N ILE A 66 0.37 -7.20 -8.54
CA ILE A 66 -1.00 -7.62 -8.20
C ILE A 66 -0.97 -9.05 -7.67
N VAL A 67 -1.60 -9.28 -6.52
CA VAL A 67 -1.83 -10.60 -5.93
C VAL A 67 -3.33 -10.72 -5.66
N GLY A 68 -4.03 -11.55 -6.43
CA GLY A 68 -5.49 -11.62 -6.38
C GLY A 68 -6.13 -10.29 -6.80
N GLU A 69 -6.90 -9.69 -5.90
CA GLU A 69 -7.50 -8.34 -6.07
C GLU A 69 -6.74 -7.25 -5.29
N VAL A 70 -5.52 -7.55 -4.81
CA VAL A 70 -4.73 -6.64 -3.96
C VAL A 70 -3.54 -6.10 -4.75
N GLU A 71 -3.39 -4.77 -4.76
CA GLU A 71 -2.23 -4.11 -5.32
C GLU A 71 -1.15 -3.93 -4.25
N ILE A 72 0.07 -4.39 -4.53
CA ILE A 72 1.23 -4.23 -3.65
C ILE A 72 2.25 -3.35 -4.36
N THR A 73 2.45 -2.12 -3.88
CA THR A 73 3.34 -1.14 -4.51
C THR A 73 4.58 -0.87 -3.64
N THR A 74 5.75 -1.07 -4.23
CA THR A 74 7.03 -0.74 -3.59
C THR A 74 7.14 0.76 -3.28
N TYR A 75 7.82 1.11 -2.19
CA TYR A 75 8.11 2.51 -1.88
C TYR A 75 8.94 3.15 -2.98
N ARG A 76 8.54 4.36 -3.38
CA ARG A 76 9.23 5.10 -4.43
C ARG A 76 9.33 6.58 -4.12
N LEU A 77 10.41 7.17 -4.62
CA LEU A 77 10.62 8.61 -4.69
C LEU A 77 9.97 9.18 -5.95
N GLU A 78 9.50 10.42 -5.86
CA GLU A 78 9.31 11.25 -7.05
C GLU A 78 10.67 11.68 -7.60
N ALA A 79 10.97 11.30 -8.85
CA ALA A 79 11.99 11.99 -9.61
C ALA A 79 11.46 13.38 -9.99
N LYS A 80 12.31 14.41 -9.89
CA LYS A 80 11.96 15.78 -10.28
C LYS A 80 11.27 15.80 -11.65
N TYR A 81 10.06 16.35 -11.66
CA TYR A 81 9.26 16.55 -12.86
C TYR A 81 9.97 17.53 -13.81
N THR A 82 10.36 17.06 -14.99
CA THR A 82 10.59 17.90 -16.17
C THR A 82 9.25 18.31 -16.80
N ASP A 83 8.26 17.42 -16.78
CA ASP A 83 6.86 17.68 -17.17
C ASP A 83 5.90 17.18 -16.08
N LYS A 84 4.91 18.02 -15.73
CA LYS A 84 4.02 17.92 -14.54
C LYS A 84 3.10 16.70 -14.49
N ARG A 85 3.21 15.77 -15.45
CA ARG A 85 2.25 14.67 -15.61
C ARG A 85 2.88 13.28 -15.75
N HIS A 86 4.19 13.17 -15.99
CA HIS A 86 4.83 11.87 -16.18
C HIS A 86 6.24 11.87 -15.57
N PRO A 87 6.54 11.03 -14.55
CA PRO A 87 7.90 10.90 -14.04
C PRO A 87 8.80 10.15 -15.06
N ASP A 88 9.96 10.73 -15.36
CA ASP A 88 10.97 10.20 -16.30
C ASP A 88 11.68 8.94 -15.75
N ALA A 89 11.72 8.76 -14.42
CA ALA A 89 12.28 7.57 -13.79
C ALA A 89 11.63 7.31 -12.42
N VAL A 90 11.34 6.04 -12.13
CA VAL A 90 10.90 5.61 -10.79
C VAL A 90 12.14 5.18 -10.02
N LYS A 91 12.35 5.75 -8.85
CA LYS A 91 13.42 5.34 -7.93
C LYS A 91 12.79 4.71 -6.70
N PHE A 92 13.10 3.46 -6.42
CA PHE A 92 12.65 2.82 -5.20
C PHE A 92 13.44 3.31 -3.99
N THR A 93 12.78 3.37 -2.84
CA THR A 93 13.36 3.79 -1.56
C THR A 93 13.02 2.75 -0.49
N ALA A 94 13.75 2.77 0.63
CA ALA A 94 13.47 1.90 1.76
C ALA A 94 12.57 2.59 2.82
N ARG A 95 12.22 3.86 2.62
CA ARG A 95 11.54 4.67 3.63
C ARG A 95 10.09 4.93 3.25
N LEU A 96 9.17 4.63 4.16
CA LEU A 96 7.75 4.92 3.98
C LEU A 96 7.50 6.43 3.79
N GLU A 97 8.18 7.29 4.55
CA GLU A 97 7.98 8.74 4.50
C GLU A 97 8.19 9.31 3.09
N ASP A 98 9.19 8.79 2.37
CA ASP A 98 9.51 9.17 1.00
C ASP A 98 8.36 8.80 0.04
N ASP A 99 7.74 7.63 0.24
CA ASP A 99 6.59 7.18 -0.55
C ASP A 99 5.32 7.97 -0.22
N LEU A 100 5.12 8.36 1.04
CA LEU A 100 3.96 9.16 1.43
C LEU A 100 4.07 10.61 0.99
N ALA A 101 5.27 11.19 0.99
CA ALA A 101 5.50 12.58 0.59
C ALA A 101 5.11 12.87 -0.87
N ARG A 102 5.11 11.86 -1.74
CA ARG A 102 4.68 11.97 -3.16
C ARG A 102 3.19 11.70 -3.40
N ARG A 103 2.44 11.25 -2.39
CA ARG A 103 1.01 10.94 -2.57
C ARG A 103 0.24 12.24 -2.37
N ASP A 104 -0.53 12.65 -3.39
CA ASP A 104 -1.37 13.84 -3.31
C ASP A 104 -2.20 13.86 -2.00
N PHE A 105 -2.19 15.02 -1.32
CA PHE A 105 -2.71 15.23 0.03
C PHE A 105 -4.22 14.96 0.20
N THR A 106 -4.96 14.75 -0.90
CA THR A 106 -6.36 14.36 -0.84
C THR A 106 -6.47 12.86 -0.66
N VAL A 107 -6.60 12.42 0.60
CA VAL A 107 -6.91 11.05 1.03
C VAL A 107 -5.79 10.00 0.83
N ASN A 108 -4.98 10.12 -0.22
CA ASN A 108 -4.06 9.05 -0.61
C ASN A 108 -2.77 8.98 0.22
N ALA A 109 -2.51 9.95 1.10
CA ALA A 109 -1.33 10.01 1.97
C ALA A 109 -1.49 9.29 3.32
N MET A 110 -2.63 8.63 3.59
CA MET A 110 -2.80 7.86 4.82
C MET A 110 -2.18 6.47 4.68
N ALA A 111 -1.16 6.17 5.47
CA ALA A 111 -0.73 4.80 5.73
C ALA A 111 -1.27 4.31 7.08
N GLY A 112 -1.67 3.05 7.13
CA GLY A 112 -2.12 2.43 8.35
C GLY A 112 -1.62 1.01 8.47
N GLU A 113 -1.03 0.68 9.62
CA GLU A 113 -0.86 -0.71 10.02
C GLU A 113 -2.22 -1.38 10.09
N ALA A 114 -2.33 -2.59 9.53
CA ALA A 114 -3.56 -3.37 9.53
C ALA A 114 -4.22 -3.46 10.92
N GLN A 115 -3.43 -3.75 11.95
CA GLN A 115 -3.93 -3.87 13.33
C GLN A 115 -4.46 -2.54 13.89
N SER A 116 -3.78 -1.44 13.58
CA SER A 116 -4.15 -0.10 14.07
C SER A 116 -5.40 0.43 13.36
N VAL A 117 -5.54 0.16 12.07
CA VAL A 117 -6.74 0.48 11.28
C VAL A 117 -7.96 -0.29 11.79
N GLU A 118 -7.81 -1.60 12.08
CA GLU A 118 -8.90 -2.41 12.65
C GLU A 118 -9.35 -1.95 14.04
N ARG A 119 -8.43 -1.56 14.92
CA ARG A 119 -8.77 -1.05 16.25
C ARG A 119 -9.55 0.26 16.17
N LYS A 120 -9.10 1.21 15.35
CA LYS A 120 -9.75 2.53 15.22
C LYS A 120 -11.16 2.43 14.63
N ALA A 121 -11.37 1.59 13.62
CA ALA A 121 -12.71 1.37 13.06
C ALA A 121 -13.69 0.84 14.11
N LYS A 122 -13.26 -0.12 14.94
CA LYS A 122 -14.09 -0.68 16.03
C LYS A 122 -14.40 0.36 17.13
N SER A 123 -13.44 1.23 17.48
CA SER A 123 -13.69 2.29 18.45
C SER A 123 -14.61 3.39 17.94
N GLY A 124 -14.59 3.68 16.63
CA GLY A 124 -15.47 4.68 16.00
C GLY A 124 -16.92 4.23 15.88
N GLN A 125 -17.16 2.92 15.75
CA GLN A 125 -18.51 2.33 15.69
C GLN A 125 -19.24 2.29 17.04
N ASN A 126 -18.54 2.46 18.17
CA ASN A 126 -19.15 2.52 19.51
C ASN A 126 -19.66 3.92 19.93
N ASN A 127 -19.51 4.93 19.06
CA ASN A 127 -19.93 6.32 19.32
C ASN A 127 -21.09 6.78 18.40
N LEU A 128 -21.86 5.84 17.84
CA LEU A 128 -23.08 6.10 17.06
C LEU A 128 -24.27 5.34 17.65
#